data_AF-A0A838EAL5-F1
#
_entry.id   AF-A0A838EAL5-F1
#
_cell.length_a   1.000
_cell.length_b   1.000
_cell.length_c   1.000
_cell.angle_alpha   90.00
_cell.angle_beta   90.00
_cell.angle_gamma   90.00
#
_symmetry.space_group_name_H-M   'P 1'
#
loop_
_entity.id
_entity.type
_entity.pdbx_description
1 polymer ?
#
loop_
_entity_poly.entity_id
_entity_poly.type
_entity_poly.pdbx_seq_one_letter_code
_entity_poly.pdbx_strand_id
1 'polypeptide(L)'
;MAILVAFAVGLPLIAAHATGAIDVPRNDDWSYSRTALTLAGTGELHLVGWAVMSLVAQTLWAQPWLATLGESLRTLHLATAVASTIGLVATFLLARRFLAPASALLVAAIVAVAPAYAVGSTSFMTDPLAFAGQICAVALAAGRDGGTPSSTHRRKSSSETHSSSRRMCANMPGSRYWPRPWETLAYSMSPLASVRVQRRWSPLRFRGRDAEAELPRRDT
;
A
#
# COMPACT_ATOMS: atom_id res chain seq x y z
N MET A 1 9.94 20.28 -1.30
CA MET A 1 8.96 19.20 -1.13
C MET A 1 7.87 19.24 -2.19
N ALA A 2 7.10 20.32 -2.34
CA ALA A 2 6.04 20.42 -3.35
C ALA A 2 6.51 20.08 -4.78
N ILE A 3 7.68 20.60 -5.20
CA ILE A 3 8.28 20.27 -6.50
C ILE A 3 8.53 18.77 -6.66
N LEU A 4 9.01 18.09 -5.61
CA LEU A 4 9.26 16.64 -5.66
C LEU A 4 7.97 15.85 -5.80
N VAL A 5 6.90 16.25 -5.08
CA VAL A 5 5.58 15.61 -5.23
C VAL A 5 5.03 15.86 -6.63
N ALA A 6 5.10 17.09 -7.12
CA ALA A 6 4.66 17.44 -8.46
C ALA A 6 5.39 16.64 -9.53
N PHE A 7 6.70 16.43 -9.38
CA PHE A 7 7.50 15.64 -10.31
C PHE A 7 7.23 14.13 -10.19
N ALA A 8 7.25 13.56 -8.98
CA ALA A 8 7.20 12.11 -8.78
C ALA A 8 5.79 11.52 -8.86
N VAL A 9 4.76 12.32 -8.59
CA VAL A 9 3.36 11.88 -8.57
C VAL A 9 2.53 12.67 -9.57
N GLY A 10 2.62 14.01 -9.54
CA GLY A 10 1.82 14.88 -10.39
C GLY A 10 2.07 14.67 -11.88
N LEU A 11 3.33 14.69 -12.31
CA LEU A 11 3.71 14.55 -13.71
C LEU A 11 3.33 13.16 -14.28
N PRO A 12 3.60 12.03 -13.61
CA PRO A 12 3.10 10.73 -14.04
C PRO A 12 1.57 10.68 -14.13
N LEU A 13 0.86 11.26 -13.16
CA LEU A 13 -0.62 11.26 -13.15
C LEU A 13 -1.19 12.08 -14.31
N ILE A 14 -0.61 13.26 -14.58
CA ILE A 14 -0.98 14.11 -15.72
C ILE A 14 -0.68 13.38 -17.03
N ALA A 15 0.49 12.75 -17.15
CA ALA A 15 0.86 11.99 -18.34
C ALA A 15 -0.10 10.79 -18.57
N ALA A 16 -0.44 10.05 -17.52
CA ALA A 16 -1.41 8.95 -17.59
C ALA A 16 -2.80 9.44 -18.00
N HIS A 17 -3.21 10.61 -17.49
CA HIS A 17 -4.49 11.21 -17.88
C HIS A 17 -4.49 11.66 -19.35
N ALA A 18 -3.45 12.39 -19.78
CA ALA A 18 -3.34 12.93 -21.13
C ALA A 18 -3.24 11.83 -22.21
N THR A 19 -2.67 10.68 -21.87
CA THR A 19 -2.53 9.53 -22.77
C THR A 19 -3.70 8.55 -22.71
N GLY A 20 -4.64 8.74 -21.78
CA GLY A 20 -5.73 7.78 -21.50
C GLY A 20 -5.30 6.54 -20.72
N ALA A 21 -4.00 6.39 -20.41
CA ALA A 21 -3.48 5.27 -19.61
C ALA A 21 -3.99 5.24 -18.15
N ILE A 22 -4.64 6.31 -17.69
CA ILE A 22 -5.32 6.37 -16.39
C ILE A 22 -6.58 5.49 -16.32
N ASP A 23 -7.14 5.10 -17.46
CA ASP A 23 -8.30 4.19 -17.55
C ASP A 23 -7.88 2.74 -17.81
N VAL A 24 -6.58 2.49 -17.93
CA VAL A 24 -6.04 1.18 -18.27
C VAL A 24 -5.35 0.61 -17.03
N PRO A 25 -5.80 -0.54 -16.51
CA PRO A 25 -5.13 -1.18 -15.39
C PRO A 25 -3.73 -1.62 -15.81
N ARG A 26 -2.76 -1.48 -14.91
CA ARG A 26 -1.36 -1.77 -15.17
C ARG A 26 -0.84 -2.87 -14.24
N ASN A 27 -0.18 -3.88 -14.81
CA ASN A 27 0.26 -5.06 -14.06
C ASN A 27 -0.93 -5.74 -13.35
N ASP A 28 -0.78 -6.23 -12.11
CA ASP A 28 -1.84 -6.91 -11.35
C ASP A 28 -2.99 -6.00 -10.87
N ASP A 29 -2.91 -4.69 -11.15
CA ASP A 29 -3.92 -3.69 -10.80
C ASP A 29 -5.34 -4.10 -11.25
N TRP A 30 -5.49 -4.77 -12.39
CA TRP A 30 -6.80 -5.23 -12.87
C TRP A 30 -7.55 -6.10 -11.83
N SER A 31 -6.83 -6.89 -11.04
CA SER A 31 -7.40 -7.78 -10.03
C SER A 31 -7.75 -7.04 -8.74
N TYR A 32 -6.91 -6.07 -8.36
CA TYR A 32 -7.07 -5.24 -7.17
C TYR A 32 -8.20 -4.22 -7.35
N SER A 33 -8.22 -3.55 -8.50
CA SER A 33 -9.27 -2.63 -8.89
C SER A 33 -10.63 -3.32 -8.97
N ARG A 34 -10.71 -4.52 -9.57
CA ARG A 34 -11.94 -5.31 -9.59
C ARG A 34 -12.47 -5.59 -8.17
N THR A 35 -11.60 -5.96 -7.23
CA THR A 35 -11.99 -6.18 -5.84
C THR A 35 -12.55 -4.92 -5.20
N ALA A 36 -11.89 -3.77 -5.39
CA ALA A 36 -12.30 -2.48 -4.83
C ALA A 36 -13.61 -1.95 -5.43
N LEU A 37 -13.78 -2.07 -6.75
CA LEU A 37 -15.00 -1.68 -7.45
C LEU A 37 -16.17 -2.60 -7.11
N THR A 38 -15.92 -3.91 -7.00
CA THR A 38 -16.96 -4.86 -6.57
C THR A 38 -17.44 -4.53 -5.15
N LEU A 39 -16.51 -4.24 -4.23
CA LEU A 39 -16.90 -3.80 -2.88
C LEU A 39 -17.72 -2.51 -2.90
N ALA A 40 -17.34 -1.54 -3.73
CA ALA A 40 -18.07 -0.26 -3.83
C ALA A 40 -19.49 -0.45 -4.38
N GLY A 41 -19.64 -1.19 -5.48
CA GLY A 41 -20.93 -1.37 -6.15
C GLY A 41 -21.86 -2.38 -5.48
N THR A 42 -21.32 -3.39 -4.77
CA THR A 42 -22.13 -4.48 -4.19
C THR A 42 -22.17 -4.49 -2.66
N GLY A 43 -21.20 -3.85 -1.99
CA GLY A 43 -20.98 -3.97 -0.55
C GLY A 43 -20.37 -5.30 -0.12
N GLU A 44 -20.06 -6.20 -1.06
CA GLU A 44 -19.44 -7.49 -0.78
C GLU A 44 -17.96 -7.51 -1.15
N LEU A 45 -17.13 -8.03 -0.24
CA LEU A 45 -15.70 -8.18 -0.49
C LEU A 45 -15.46 -9.51 -1.21
N HIS A 46 -15.16 -9.43 -2.51
CA HIS A 46 -14.82 -10.58 -3.34
C HIS A 46 -13.34 -10.56 -3.67
N LEU A 47 -12.55 -11.39 -3.00
CA LEU A 47 -11.13 -11.53 -3.30
C LEU A 47 -10.96 -12.38 -4.56
N VAL A 48 -10.32 -11.80 -5.58
CA VAL A 48 -9.91 -12.54 -6.77
C VAL A 48 -8.74 -13.44 -6.37
N GLY A 49 -8.76 -14.73 -6.70
CA GLY A 49 -7.79 -15.75 -6.22
C GLY A 49 -6.31 -15.51 -6.55
N TRP A 50 -5.99 -14.42 -7.25
CA TRP A 50 -4.64 -13.92 -7.51
C TRP A 50 -4.12 -12.95 -6.42
N ALA A 51 -4.99 -12.38 -5.59
CA ALA A 51 -4.63 -11.44 -4.53
C ALA A 51 -4.32 -12.15 -3.20
N VAL A 52 -3.17 -12.81 -3.13
CA VAL A 52 -2.66 -13.47 -1.90
C VAL A 52 -2.06 -12.45 -0.90
N MET A 53 -1.91 -11.20 -1.35
CA MET A 53 -1.39 -10.08 -0.55
C MET A 53 -2.48 -9.54 0.39
N SER A 54 -2.10 -8.76 1.42
CA SER A 54 -3.05 -8.05 2.31
C SER A 54 -3.79 -6.92 1.59
N LEU A 55 -4.68 -7.26 0.67
CA LEU A 55 -5.42 -6.33 -0.18
C LEU A 55 -6.48 -5.54 0.59
N VAL A 56 -6.97 -6.08 1.71
CA VAL A 56 -8.07 -5.52 2.50
C VAL A 56 -7.84 -4.04 2.84
N ALA A 57 -6.65 -3.68 3.32
CA ALA A 57 -6.35 -2.29 3.69
C ALA A 57 -6.42 -1.36 2.48
N GLN A 58 -5.93 -1.78 1.31
CA GLN A 58 -6.00 -1.02 0.08
C GLN A 58 -7.42 -0.90 -0.45
N THR A 59 -8.19 -1.98 -0.41
CA THR A 59 -9.60 -1.98 -0.80
C THR A 59 -10.38 -1.00 0.07
N LEU A 60 -10.16 -1.01 1.39
CA LEU A 60 -10.80 -0.10 2.34
C LEU A 60 -10.34 1.35 2.17
N TRP A 61 -9.05 1.58 1.91
CA TRP A 61 -8.51 2.90 1.61
C TRP A 61 -9.20 3.54 0.41
N ALA A 62 -9.52 2.75 -0.62
CA ALA A 62 -10.16 3.23 -1.84
C ALA A 62 -11.63 3.63 -1.67
N GLN A 63 -12.38 3.00 -0.75
CA GLN A 63 -13.83 3.20 -0.61
C GLN A 63 -14.27 4.66 -0.43
N PRO A 64 -13.66 5.50 0.43
CA PRO A 64 -14.06 6.90 0.54
C PRO A 64 -13.88 7.69 -0.77
N TRP A 65 -12.84 7.37 -1.54
CA TRP A 65 -12.61 8.02 -2.84
C TRP A 65 -13.65 7.58 -3.86
N LEU A 66 -13.95 6.28 -3.94
CA LEU A 66 -14.99 5.75 -4.83
C LEU A 66 -16.37 6.32 -4.50
N ALA A 67 -16.69 6.46 -3.20
CA ALA A 67 -17.97 7.02 -2.77
C ALA A 67 -18.12 8.52 -3.09
N THR A 68 -17.02 9.27 -3.17
CA THR A 68 -17.03 10.73 -3.36
C THR A 68 -16.79 11.16 -4.81
N LEU A 69 -15.96 10.43 -5.55
CA LEU A 69 -15.53 10.76 -6.91
C LEU A 69 -16.08 9.82 -7.99
N GLY A 70 -16.74 8.73 -7.57
CA GLY A 70 -17.37 7.75 -8.46
C GLY A 70 -16.56 6.47 -8.65
N GLU A 71 -17.27 5.40 -9.03
CA GLU A 71 -16.72 4.06 -9.20
C GLU A 71 -15.96 3.93 -10.53
N SER A 72 -14.67 4.27 -10.53
CA SER A 72 -13.85 4.27 -11.74
C SER A 72 -12.38 3.93 -11.46
N LEU A 73 -11.67 3.43 -12.47
CA LEU A 73 -10.21 3.21 -12.40
C LEU A 73 -9.45 4.50 -12.13
N ARG A 74 -9.86 5.62 -12.73
CA ARG A 74 -9.28 6.94 -12.47
C ARG A 74 -9.29 7.32 -11.00
N THR A 75 -10.40 7.04 -10.32
CA THR A 75 -10.55 7.34 -8.90
C THR A 75 -9.63 6.47 -8.04
N LEU A 76 -9.44 5.20 -8.43
CA LEU A 76 -8.48 4.32 -7.77
C LEU A 76 -7.03 4.79 -7.97
N HIS A 77 -6.65 5.17 -9.19
CA HIS A 77 -5.32 5.69 -9.49
C HIS A 77 -5.07 7.01 -8.75
N LEU A 78 -6.08 7.87 -8.60
CA LEU A 78 -6.00 9.06 -7.76
C LEU A 78 -5.83 8.72 -6.28
N ALA A 79 -6.58 7.75 -5.76
CA ALA A 79 -6.42 7.27 -4.37
C ALA A 79 -5.01 6.73 -4.11
N THR A 80 -4.40 6.07 -5.10
CA THR A 80 -3.00 5.67 -5.05
C THR A 80 -2.06 6.86 -5.08
N ALA A 81 -2.27 7.83 -5.97
CA ALA A 81 -1.45 9.03 -6.06
C ALA A 81 -1.42 9.80 -4.72
N VAL A 82 -2.56 9.83 -4.01
CA VAL A 82 -2.63 10.38 -2.65
C VAL A 82 -1.79 9.56 -1.67
N ALA A 83 -1.89 8.23 -1.69
CA ALA A 83 -1.07 7.36 -0.85
C ALA A 83 0.44 7.55 -1.11
N SER A 84 0.86 7.60 -2.38
CA SER A 84 2.24 7.94 -2.76
C SER A 84 2.65 9.34 -2.28
N THR A 85 1.76 10.32 -2.34
CA THR A 85 2.08 11.67 -1.81
C THR A 85 2.34 11.61 -0.31
N ILE A 86 1.49 10.89 0.44
CA ILE A 86 1.65 10.68 1.88
C ILE A 86 2.98 9.99 2.18
N GLY A 87 3.32 8.90 1.48
CA GLY A 87 4.57 8.18 1.69
C GLY A 87 5.81 9.04 1.44
N LEU A 88 5.80 9.87 0.40
CA LEU A 88 6.93 10.74 0.08
C LEU A 88 7.10 11.87 1.11
N VAL A 89 5.99 12.48 1.52
CA VAL A 89 6.00 13.52 2.57
C VAL A 89 6.43 12.92 3.90
N ALA A 90 5.91 11.75 4.28
CA ALA A 90 6.29 11.05 5.49
C ALA A 90 7.78 10.68 5.49
N THR A 91 8.33 10.28 4.34
CA THR A 91 9.77 10.01 4.17
C THR A 91 10.61 11.25 4.49
N PHE A 92 10.22 12.40 3.92
CA PHE A 92 10.87 13.67 4.22
C PHE A 92 10.78 14.02 5.72
N LEU A 93 9.58 13.92 6.31
CA LEU A 93 9.36 14.25 7.72
C LEU A 93 10.13 13.33 8.67
N LEU A 94 10.21 12.04 8.37
CA LEU A 94 11.02 11.09 9.11
C LEU A 94 12.51 11.45 9.02
N ALA A 95 13.02 11.69 7.82
CA ALA A 95 14.42 12.08 7.61
C ALA A 95 14.76 13.41 8.30
N ARG A 96 13.83 14.37 8.32
CA ARG A 96 14.00 15.68 8.99
C ARG A 96 14.25 15.61 10.49
N ARG A 97 13.96 14.47 11.12
CA ARG A 97 14.23 14.27 12.55
C ARG A 97 15.67 13.92 12.86
N PHE A 98 16.37 13.35 11.90
CA PHE A 98 17.74 12.88 12.08
C PHE A 98 18.75 13.70 11.26
N LEU A 99 18.28 14.42 10.23
CA LEU A 99 19.12 15.09 9.25
C LEU A 99 18.76 16.57 9.08
N ALA A 100 19.76 17.34 8.62
CA ALA A 100 19.57 18.71 8.16
C ALA A 100 18.53 18.78 7.00
N PRO A 101 17.85 19.93 6.80
CA PRO A 101 16.78 20.04 5.82
C PRO A 101 17.18 19.62 4.40
N ALA A 102 18.37 20.01 3.95
CA ALA A 102 18.89 19.68 2.62
C ALA A 102 19.10 18.17 2.44
N SER A 103 19.71 17.50 3.43
CA SER A 103 19.92 16.05 3.40
C SER A 103 18.60 15.28 3.46
N ALA A 104 17.63 15.75 4.24
CA ALA A 104 16.29 15.14 4.26
C ALA A 104 15.55 15.30 2.93
N LEU A 105 15.70 16.46 2.26
CA LEU A 105 15.19 16.65 0.90
C LEU A 105 15.88 15.71 -0.09
N LEU A 106 17.20 15.49 0.04
CA LEU A 106 17.93 14.55 -0.79
C LEU A 106 17.41 13.12 -0.62
N VAL A 107 17.14 12.66 0.61
CA VAL A 107 16.54 11.35 0.87
C VAL A 107 15.18 11.21 0.16
N ALA A 108 14.31 12.21 0.30
CA ALA A 108 13.02 12.20 -0.39
C ALA A 108 13.19 12.26 -1.93
N ALA A 109 14.18 12.99 -2.43
CA ALA A 109 14.47 13.07 -3.86
C ALA A 109 14.94 11.74 -4.44
N ILE A 110 15.75 10.97 -3.71
CA ILE A 110 16.19 9.63 -4.12
C ILE A 110 14.98 8.70 -4.31
N VAL A 111 14.03 8.73 -3.37
CA VAL A 111 12.78 7.95 -3.49
C VAL A 111 11.94 8.46 -4.67
N ALA A 112 11.80 9.77 -4.82
CA ALA A 112 11.01 10.42 -5.87
C ALA A 112 11.50 10.10 -7.29
N VAL A 113 12.80 9.97 -7.49
CA VAL A 113 13.41 9.70 -8.81
C VAL A 113 13.45 8.20 -9.14
N ALA A 114 13.21 7.33 -8.15
CA ALA A 114 13.15 5.89 -8.39
C ALA A 114 12.04 5.57 -9.43
N PRO A 115 12.36 4.90 -10.56
CA PRO A 115 11.37 4.65 -11.63
C PRO A 115 10.14 3.90 -11.15
N ALA A 116 10.33 2.96 -10.20
CA ALA A 116 9.24 2.22 -9.58
C ALA A 116 8.23 3.12 -8.85
N TYR A 117 8.67 4.27 -8.34
CA TYR A 117 7.80 5.22 -7.64
C TYR A 117 6.80 5.88 -8.57
N ALA A 118 7.27 6.36 -9.73
CA ALA A 118 6.43 7.03 -10.73
C ALA A 118 5.41 6.06 -11.37
N VAL A 119 5.82 4.82 -11.63
CA VAL A 119 4.92 3.77 -12.13
C VAL A 119 3.91 3.39 -11.05
N GLY A 120 4.36 3.21 -9.81
CA GLY A 120 3.52 2.86 -8.68
C GLY A 120 2.50 3.94 -8.32
N SER A 121 2.87 5.22 -8.42
CA SER A 121 1.98 6.34 -8.04
C SER A 121 0.75 6.50 -8.94
N THR A 122 0.72 5.79 -10.06
CA THR A 122 -0.37 5.84 -11.03
C THR A 122 -0.99 4.46 -11.29
N SER A 123 -0.60 3.42 -10.56
CA SER A 123 -1.17 2.08 -10.67
C SER A 123 -1.77 1.66 -9.34
N PHE A 124 -2.97 1.07 -9.30
CA PHE A 124 -3.60 0.66 -8.04
C PHE A 124 -3.06 -0.70 -7.54
N MET A 125 -1.73 -0.76 -7.40
CA MET A 125 -0.98 -1.80 -6.71
C MET A 125 -0.92 -1.57 -5.19
N THR A 126 -0.56 -2.61 -4.44
CA THR A 126 -0.44 -2.56 -2.97
C THR A 126 0.78 -1.79 -2.48
N ASP A 127 1.85 -1.72 -3.29
CA ASP A 127 3.14 -1.18 -2.87
C ASP A 127 3.08 0.29 -2.42
N PRO A 128 2.42 1.22 -3.13
CA PRO A 128 2.35 2.62 -2.71
C PRO A 128 1.69 2.83 -1.35
N LEU A 129 0.58 2.13 -1.08
CA LEU A 129 -0.11 2.23 0.20
C LEU A 129 0.68 1.53 1.31
N ALA A 130 1.26 0.37 1.02
CA ALA A 130 2.12 -0.35 1.97
C ALA A 130 3.34 0.50 2.36
N PHE A 131 4.02 1.09 1.39
CA PHE A 131 5.15 2.00 1.59
C PHE A 131 4.74 3.20 2.47
N ALA A 132 3.64 3.87 2.13
CA ALA A 132 3.14 5.01 2.91
C ALA A 132 2.82 4.60 4.36
N GLY A 133 2.15 3.46 4.55
CA GLY A 133 1.84 2.92 5.86
C GLY A 133 3.08 2.59 6.69
N GLN A 134 4.07 1.92 6.09
CA GLN A 134 5.33 1.55 6.75
C GLN A 134 6.12 2.80 7.20
N ILE A 135 6.30 3.78 6.30
CA ILE A 135 7.04 5.00 6.64
C ILE A 135 6.29 5.83 7.67
N CYS A 136 4.97 5.97 7.56
CA CYS A 136 4.16 6.63 8.58
C CYS A 136 4.27 5.94 9.94
N ALA A 137 4.23 4.60 9.99
CA ALA A 137 4.38 3.86 11.24
C ALA A 137 5.74 4.14 11.91
N VAL A 138 6.83 4.10 11.15
CA VAL A 138 8.18 4.43 11.66
C VAL A 138 8.27 5.89 12.07
N ALA A 139 7.72 6.82 11.29
CA ALA A 139 7.68 8.25 11.63
C ALA A 139 6.88 8.52 12.89
N LEU A 140 5.79 7.78 13.15
CA LEU A 140 5.04 7.92 14.39
C LEU A 140 5.81 7.32 15.58
N ALA A 141 6.43 6.15 15.41
CA ALA A 141 7.24 5.50 16.44
C ALA A 141 8.42 6.39 16.88
N ALA A 142 9.22 6.87 15.93
CA ALA A 142 10.34 7.77 16.19
C ALA A 142 9.92 9.11 16.84
N GLY A 143 8.61 9.42 16.87
CA GLY A 143 8.08 10.67 17.44
C GLY A 143 7.75 10.51 18.92
N ARG A 144 7.52 9.27 19.34
CA ARG A 144 7.24 8.91 20.73
C ARG A 144 8.52 8.83 21.55
N ASP A 145 9.61 8.34 20.96
CA ASP A 145 10.88 8.12 21.66
C ASP A 145 11.63 9.41 22.02
N GLY A 146 11.24 10.56 21.46
CA GLY A 146 11.79 11.88 21.83
C GLY A 146 11.35 12.37 23.22
N GLY A 147 10.51 11.61 23.93
CA GLY A 147 9.82 12.02 25.14
C GLY A 147 10.02 11.15 26.37
N THR A 148 11.20 10.55 26.60
CA THR A 148 11.63 10.17 27.96
C THR A 148 13.15 9.96 27.98
N PRO A 149 13.94 10.81 28.63
CA PRO A 149 15.24 10.38 29.09
C PRO A 149 14.99 9.35 30.20
N SER A 150 15.08 8.06 29.88
CA SER A 150 15.18 7.02 30.89
C SER A 150 16.55 7.20 31.58
N SER A 151 16.54 8.07 32.58
CA SER A 151 17.56 8.12 33.61
C SER A 151 17.68 6.73 34.25
N THR A 152 18.88 6.43 34.74
CA THR A 152 19.22 5.28 35.59
C THR A 152 19.41 3.91 34.92
N HIS A 153 20.51 3.76 34.20
CA HIS A 153 21.34 2.58 34.42
C HIS A 153 22.67 3.01 35.05
N ARG A 154 22.64 3.19 36.38
CA ARG A 154 23.84 3.30 37.20
C ARG A 154 24.60 1.97 37.06
N ARG A 155 25.58 1.94 36.17
CA ARG A 155 26.51 0.83 35.98
C ARG A 155 27.29 0.68 37.28
N LYS A 156 26.90 -0.24 38.17
CA LYS A 156 27.80 -0.71 39.23
C LYS A 156 28.94 -1.44 38.52
N SER A 157 30.15 -0.89 38.63
CA SER A 157 31.38 -1.61 38.32
C SER A 157 31.56 -2.72 39.36
N SER A 158 31.11 -3.93 39.05
CA SER A 158 31.64 -5.12 39.70
C SER A 158 32.75 -5.67 38.81
N SER A 159 33.97 -5.38 39.23
CA SER A 159 35.17 -6.11 38.86
C SER A 159 34.99 -7.58 39.28
N GLU A 160 34.77 -8.47 38.32
CA GLU A 160 34.96 -9.91 38.52
C GLU A 160 35.81 -10.49 37.39
N THR A 161 37.09 -10.59 37.73
CA THR A 161 38.09 -11.51 37.19
C THR A 161 37.69 -12.95 37.48
N HIS A 162 37.45 -13.77 36.45
CA HIS A 162 37.73 -15.22 36.37
C HIS A 162 37.43 -15.68 34.93
N SER A 163 38.40 -16.07 34.10
CA SER A 163 39.11 -17.36 34.11
C SER A 163 38.14 -18.56 34.12
N SER A 164 38.24 -19.42 33.09
CA SER A 164 37.43 -20.63 32.84
C SER A 164 36.19 -20.34 31.97
N SER A 165 35.95 -20.92 30.79
CA SER A 165 36.23 -22.29 30.37
C SER A 165 36.27 -22.39 28.85
N ARG A 166 37.40 -22.89 28.35
CA ARG A 166 37.46 -23.70 27.14
C ARG A 166 36.58 -24.94 27.35
N ARG A 167 35.44 -25.04 26.66
CA ARG A 167 34.77 -26.28 26.22
C ARG A 167 33.35 -25.95 25.76
N MET A 168 33.15 -25.77 24.46
CA MET A 168 31.91 -26.17 23.75
C MET A 168 32.06 -26.00 22.24
N CYS A 169 33.06 -26.70 21.69
CA CYS A 169 33.07 -27.12 20.29
C CYS A 169 33.10 -28.64 20.29
N ALA A 170 31.94 -29.30 20.46
CA ALA A 170 31.76 -30.73 20.20
C ALA A 170 30.28 -31.13 20.44
N ASN A 171 29.36 -30.70 19.57
CA ASN A 171 28.14 -31.44 19.25
C ASN A 171 27.34 -30.70 18.16
N MET A 172 27.66 -30.98 16.89
CA MET A 172 26.70 -30.76 15.80
C MET A 172 26.36 -32.12 15.19
N PRO A 173 25.12 -32.63 15.36
CA PRO A 173 24.65 -33.79 14.63
C PRO A 173 24.18 -33.38 13.23
N GLY A 174 24.76 -34.04 12.22
CA GLY A 174 24.13 -34.50 10.98
C GLY A 174 23.26 -33.52 10.20
N SER A 175 23.80 -33.07 9.07
CA SER A 175 23.07 -32.49 7.94
C SER A 175 21.86 -33.36 7.55
N ARG A 176 20.66 -32.98 8.00
CA ARG A 176 19.40 -33.49 7.44
C ARG A 176 19.01 -32.61 6.27
N TYR A 177 18.92 -33.27 5.12
CA TYR A 177 18.33 -32.78 3.87
C TYR A 177 17.01 -32.05 4.16
N TRP A 178 16.95 -30.77 3.78
CA TRP A 178 15.68 -30.05 3.63
C TRP A 178 15.03 -30.51 2.32
N PRO A 179 13.79 -31.05 2.32
CA PRO A 179 13.08 -31.29 1.08
C PRO A 179 12.71 -29.96 0.42
N ARG A 180 12.80 -29.91 -0.91
CA ARG A 180 12.50 -28.71 -1.70
C ARG A 180 10.99 -28.45 -1.69
N PRO A 181 10.53 -27.21 -1.43
CA PRO A 181 9.12 -26.90 -1.16
C PRO A 181 8.18 -26.94 -2.37
N TRP A 182 8.62 -27.35 -3.56
CA TRP A 182 7.81 -27.27 -4.78
C TRP A 182 7.18 -28.59 -5.25
N GLU A 183 7.45 -29.73 -4.58
CA GLU A 183 6.98 -31.05 -5.04
C GLU A 183 5.63 -31.52 -4.46
N THR A 184 4.94 -30.76 -3.59
CA THR A 184 3.70 -31.25 -2.94
C THR A 184 2.57 -30.25 -2.85
N LEU A 185 2.10 -29.69 -3.96
CA LEU A 185 0.76 -29.08 -3.99
C LEU A 185 0.04 -29.35 -5.32
N ALA A 186 -0.59 -30.52 -5.41
CA ALA A 186 -1.80 -30.69 -6.20
C ALA A 186 -2.95 -30.04 -5.41
N TYR A 187 -3.29 -28.79 -5.73
CA TYR A 187 -4.40 -28.09 -5.09
C TYR A 187 -5.71 -28.40 -5.83
N SER A 188 -6.56 -29.19 -5.17
CA SER A 188 -7.99 -29.30 -5.46
C SER A 188 -8.64 -27.93 -5.25
N MET A 189 -9.23 -27.36 -6.30
CA MET A 189 -9.99 -26.12 -6.22
C MET A 189 -11.42 -26.39 -5.74
N SER A 190 -11.77 -25.90 -4.55
CA SER A 190 -13.15 -25.65 -4.12
C SER A 190 -13.35 -24.13 -3.97
N PRO A 191 -14.52 -23.57 -4.36
CA PRO A 191 -14.67 -22.12 -4.51
C PRO A 191 -15.23 -21.42 -3.24
N LEU A 192 -14.74 -20.17 -3.07
CA LEU A 192 -15.43 -18.98 -2.56
C LEU A 192 -15.91 -18.96 -1.09
N ALA A 193 -15.09 -18.36 -0.22
CA ALA A 193 -15.56 -17.74 1.01
C ALA A 193 -15.87 -16.25 0.74
N SER A 194 -17.16 -15.89 0.69
CA SER A 194 -17.59 -14.49 0.68
C SER A 194 -17.72 -14.00 2.13
N VAL A 195 -17.01 -12.92 2.47
CA VAL A 195 -17.18 -12.24 3.75
C VAL A 195 -18.10 -11.04 3.51
N ARG A 196 -19.34 -11.13 4.00
CA ARG A 196 -20.31 -10.04 3.93
C ARG A 196 -19.94 -8.97 4.96
N VAL A 197 -19.37 -7.86 4.51
CA VAL A 197 -19.11 -6.70 5.38
C VAL A 197 -20.42 -5.94 5.55
N GLN A 198 -21.13 -6.23 6.65
CA GLN A 198 -22.38 -5.56 6.96
C GLN A 198 -22.12 -4.11 7.42
N ARG A 199 -22.22 -3.14 6.50
CA ARG A 199 -22.29 -1.72 6.88
C ARG A 199 -23.59 -1.07 6.40
N ARG A 200 -24.30 -0.54 7.39
CA ARG A 200 -25.43 0.39 7.29
C ARG A 200 -24.90 1.75 6.81
N TRP A 201 -24.69 1.90 5.51
CA TRP A 201 -24.51 3.20 4.88
C TRP A 201 -25.84 3.63 4.26
N SER A 202 -26.39 4.75 4.71
CA SER A 202 -27.59 5.34 4.14
C SER A 202 -27.22 6.10 2.86
N PRO A 203 -27.69 5.70 1.67
CA PRO A 203 -27.50 6.51 0.48
C PRO A 203 -28.46 7.71 0.53
N LEU A 204 -27.89 8.91 0.54
CA LEU A 204 -28.60 10.12 0.12
C LEU A 204 -29.00 9.91 -1.35
N ARG A 205 -30.29 9.60 -1.57
CA ARG A 205 -30.87 9.48 -2.91
C ARG A 205 -30.77 10.82 -3.63
N PHE A 206 -29.86 10.94 -4.58
CA PHE A 206 -29.96 11.94 -5.63
C PHE A 206 -31.02 11.50 -6.63
N ARG A 207 -32.18 12.16 -6.58
CA ARG A 207 -33.28 12.02 -7.54
C ARG A 207 -33.04 13.04 -8.66
N GLY A 208 -32.78 12.56 -9.89
CA GLY A 208 -32.43 13.47 -10.98
C GLY A 208 -32.60 12.89 -12.39
N ARG A 209 -33.85 12.86 -12.83
CA ARG A 209 -34.35 12.91 -14.21
C ARG A 209 -34.05 11.74 -15.16
N ASP A 210 -35.11 10.96 -15.33
CA ASP A 210 -35.49 10.27 -16.56
C ASP A 210 -35.50 11.26 -17.74
N ALA A 211 -34.82 10.89 -18.82
CA ALA A 211 -35.07 11.40 -20.16
C ALA A 211 -34.99 10.21 -21.11
N GLU A 212 -36.14 9.57 -21.30
CA GLU A 212 -36.42 8.71 -22.44
C GLU A 212 -36.13 9.50 -23.73
N ALA A 213 -35.25 8.97 -24.57
CA ALA A 213 -35.16 9.33 -25.97
C ALA A 213 -35.35 8.04 -26.77
N GLU A 214 -36.58 7.87 -27.20
CA GLU A 214 -37.11 6.79 -28.00
C GLU A 214 -36.77 7.01 -29.49
N LEU A 215 -36.72 5.89 -30.24
CA LEU A 215 -36.88 5.70 -31.70
C LEU A 215 -35.60 5.53 -32.56
N PRO A 216 -35.68 4.80 -33.71
CA PRO A 216 -36.50 3.60 -34.00
C PRO A 216 -35.70 2.46 -34.68
N ARG A 217 -36.21 1.23 -34.57
CA ARG A 217 -35.77 0.08 -35.37
C ARG A 217 -36.03 0.33 -36.86
N ARG A 218 -35.02 0.10 -37.70
CA ARG A 218 -35.19 -0.07 -39.14
C ARG A 218 -35.20 -1.56 -39.45
N ASP A 219 -36.37 -2.05 -39.86
CA ASP A 219 -36.50 -3.29 -40.63
C ASP A 219 -36.57 -2.90 -42.11
N THR A 220 -35.52 -3.24 -42.87
CA THR A 220 -35.51 -3.58 -44.31
C THR A 220 -34.16 -4.17 -44.64
#